data_AF-A0A424P7W9-F1
#
_entry.id   AF-A0A424P7W9-F1
#
_cell.length_a   1.000
_cell.length_b   1.000
_cell.length_c   1.000
_cell.angle_alpha   90.00
_cell.angle_beta   90.00
_cell.angle_gamma   90.00
#
_symmetry.space_group_name_H-M   'P 1'
#
loop_
_entity.id
_entity.type
_entity.pdbx_description
1 polymer ?
#
loop_
_entity_poly.entity_id
_entity_poly.type
_entity_poly.pdbx_seq_one_letter_code
_entity_poly.pdbx_strand_id
1 'polypeptide(L)'
;MGCIYNNCKKQLKQDLKETPNKSTSLFFNSISEKVITLYNSLDIDEQFKFVCKDGFDLIRLTRRCGKDHHKAISELIKSNTIFLIKGRLLECKKEKKNSFLLKYKTESKKIKEEALSICKKINCTGFENLNTTSNTLIYNLLKRKLISVNQSSRGFKLDKHFQSTKTKNLYVMGPLLSGFFNTNFKLWYVESNSRILFLSEILANSIIDNFLH
;
A
#
# COMPACT_ATOMS: atom_id res chain seq x y z
N MET A 1 10.07 24.47 -1.97
CA MET A 1 10.90 23.26 -2.14
C MET A 1 10.02 22.00 -2.20
N GLY A 2 9.31 21.81 -3.31
CA GLY A 2 8.59 20.57 -3.64
C GLY A 2 9.05 20.02 -4.98
N CYS A 3 10.29 20.33 -5.38
CA CYS A 3 10.76 20.17 -6.75
C CYS A 3 11.25 18.74 -7.03
N ILE A 4 12.05 18.15 -6.14
CA ILE A 4 12.73 16.88 -6.41
C ILE A 4 11.74 15.69 -6.45
N TYR A 5 10.97 15.44 -5.38
CA TYR A 5 9.99 14.33 -5.38
C TYR A 5 8.96 14.45 -6.51
N ASN A 6 8.46 15.66 -6.78
CA ASN A 6 7.49 15.86 -7.86
C ASN A 6 8.13 15.66 -9.24
N ASN A 7 9.40 16.03 -9.43
CA ASN A 7 10.14 15.76 -10.67
C ASN A 7 10.41 14.27 -10.83
N CYS A 8 10.80 13.55 -9.77
CA CYS A 8 10.96 12.10 -9.79
C CYS A 8 9.64 11.39 -10.07
N LYS A 9 8.53 11.85 -9.48
CA LYS A 9 7.18 11.34 -9.74
C LYS A 9 6.72 11.61 -11.17
N LYS A 10 7.07 12.77 -11.73
CA LYS A 10 6.82 13.11 -13.15
C LYS A 10 7.66 12.23 -14.08
N GLN A 11 8.96 12.11 -13.83
CA GLN A 11 9.88 11.27 -14.60
C GLN A 11 9.46 9.81 -14.53
N LEU A 12 9.16 9.28 -13.34
CA LEU A 12 8.66 7.93 -13.17
C LEU A 12 7.35 7.71 -13.96
N LYS A 13 6.41 8.66 -13.90
CA LYS A 13 5.18 8.59 -14.71
C LYS A 13 5.45 8.62 -16.21
N GLN A 14 6.50 9.30 -16.66
CA GLN A 14 6.92 9.37 -18.05
C GLN A 14 7.60 8.06 -18.49
N ASP A 15 8.59 7.59 -17.73
CA ASP A 15 9.26 6.29 -17.93
C ASP A 15 8.23 5.13 -17.93
N LEU A 16 7.20 5.22 -17.08
CA LEU A 16 6.08 4.26 -17.02
C LEU A 16 5.15 4.27 -18.23
N LYS A 17 5.06 5.38 -18.96
CA LYS A 17 4.33 5.46 -20.24
C LYS A 17 5.14 4.85 -21.38
N GLU A 18 6.45 5.03 -21.34
CA GLU A 18 7.38 4.61 -22.39
C GLU A 18 7.82 3.14 -22.27
N THR A 19 7.53 2.48 -21.13
CA THR A 19 7.98 1.09 -20.88
C THR A 19 6.82 0.09 -20.68
N PRO A 20 5.98 -0.19 -21.69
CA PRO A 20 4.91 -1.17 -21.54
C PRO A 20 5.37 -2.64 -21.51
N ASN A 21 6.64 -2.95 -21.89
CA ASN A 21 7.02 -4.32 -22.29
C ASN A 21 8.30 -4.94 -21.69
N LYS A 22 9.01 -4.27 -20.77
CA LYS A 22 10.17 -4.88 -20.09
C LYS A 22 9.70 -5.88 -19.02
N SER A 23 10.52 -6.92 -18.75
CA SER A 23 10.22 -7.82 -17.64
C SER A 23 10.09 -7.00 -16.35
N THR A 24 9.09 -7.35 -15.54
CA THR A 24 8.72 -6.60 -14.33
C THR A 24 9.90 -6.44 -13.36
N SER A 25 10.84 -7.40 -13.34
CA SER A 25 12.03 -7.38 -12.48
C SER A 25 13.09 -6.37 -12.90
N LEU A 26 13.47 -6.31 -14.18
CA LEU A 26 14.53 -5.40 -14.66
C LEU A 26 14.11 -3.92 -14.56
N PHE A 27 12.84 -3.65 -14.84
CA PHE A 27 12.29 -2.30 -14.70
C PHE A 27 12.19 -1.88 -13.23
N PHE A 28 11.79 -2.79 -12.33
CA PHE A 28 11.73 -2.52 -10.91
C PHE A 28 13.09 -2.22 -10.30
N ASN A 29 14.14 -2.95 -10.70
CA ASN A 29 15.50 -2.75 -10.17
C ASN A 29 16.05 -1.37 -10.56
N SER A 30 15.99 -1.01 -11.84
CA SER A 30 16.50 0.29 -12.32
C SER A 30 15.78 1.50 -11.70
N ILE A 31 14.46 1.39 -11.45
CA ILE A 31 13.72 2.44 -10.75
C ILE A 31 14.09 2.45 -9.27
N SER A 32 14.21 1.28 -8.65
CA SER A 32 14.53 1.17 -7.22
C SER A 32 15.88 1.79 -6.92
N GLU A 33 16.90 1.56 -7.75
CA GLU A 33 18.22 2.19 -7.62
C GLU A 33 18.14 3.71 -7.67
N LYS A 34 17.48 4.28 -8.69
CA LYS A 34 17.29 5.73 -8.80
C LYS A 34 16.55 6.30 -7.59
N VAL A 35 15.48 5.63 -7.15
CA VAL A 35 14.71 6.04 -5.96
C VAL A 35 15.59 6.00 -4.72
N ILE A 36 16.41 4.97 -4.52
CA ILE A 36 17.29 4.84 -3.36
C ILE A 36 18.33 5.96 -3.36
N THR A 37 18.97 6.24 -4.51
CA THR A 37 19.94 7.34 -4.64
C THR A 37 19.30 8.68 -4.28
N LEU A 38 18.12 8.97 -4.83
CA LEU A 38 17.39 10.19 -4.54
C LEU A 38 16.97 10.27 -3.08
N TYR A 39 16.42 9.19 -2.53
CA TYR A 39 16.00 9.11 -1.14
C TYR A 39 17.16 9.37 -0.17
N ASN A 40 18.34 8.82 -0.46
CA ASN A 40 19.54 9.03 0.35
C ASN A 40 20.09 10.46 0.26
N SER A 41 19.72 11.23 -0.77
CA SER A 41 20.07 12.65 -0.89
C SER A 41 19.15 13.60 -0.12
N LEU A 42 18.01 13.09 0.37
CA LEU A 42 17.05 13.87 1.16
C LEU A 42 17.52 14.02 2.61
N ASP A 43 17.13 15.12 3.26
CA ASP A 43 17.28 15.27 4.70
C ASP A 43 16.37 14.31 5.50
N ILE A 44 16.58 14.24 6.82
CA ILE A 44 15.87 13.27 7.66
C ILE A 44 14.35 13.49 7.69
N ASP A 45 13.89 14.74 7.64
CA ASP A 45 12.48 15.10 7.68
C ASP A 45 11.79 14.77 6.34
N GLU A 46 12.48 15.02 5.24
CA GLU A 46 12.06 14.65 3.90
C GLU A 46 12.04 13.12 3.72
N GLN A 47 13.03 12.41 4.24
CA GLN A 47 13.05 10.94 4.27
C GLN A 47 11.86 10.38 5.05
N PHE A 48 11.58 10.95 6.23
CA PHE A 48 10.44 10.54 7.04
C PHE A 48 9.11 10.79 6.34
N LYS A 49 8.96 11.96 5.70
CA LYS A 49 7.79 12.29 4.88
C LYS A 49 7.63 11.30 3.73
N PHE A 50 8.73 10.96 3.06
CA PHE A 50 8.72 9.98 1.99
C PHE A 50 8.23 8.62 2.50
N VAL A 51 8.79 8.13 3.60
CA VAL A 51 8.43 6.85 4.21
C VAL A 51 6.95 6.80 4.60
N CYS A 52 6.42 7.86 5.19
CA CYS A 52 5.04 7.89 5.67
C CYS A 52 4.00 8.12 4.57
N LYS A 53 4.31 8.87 3.51
CA LYS A 53 3.31 9.33 2.54
C LYS A 53 3.59 8.85 1.12
N ASP A 54 4.80 9.10 0.65
CA ASP A 54 5.12 9.05 -0.78
C ASP A 54 5.58 7.67 -1.26
N GLY A 55 6.17 6.85 -0.38
CA GLY A 55 6.64 5.50 -0.70
C GLY A 55 5.50 4.57 -1.13
N PHE A 56 4.30 4.74 -0.57
CA PHE A 56 3.10 4.00 -1.02
C PHE A 56 2.67 4.36 -2.44
N ASP A 57 2.74 5.64 -2.78
CA ASP A 57 2.43 6.12 -4.12
C ASP A 57 3.41 5.54 -5.15
N LEU A 58 4.69 5.42 -4.77
CA LEU A 58 5.71 4.74 -5.58
C LEU A 58 5.35 3.26 -5.81
N ILE A 59 5.06 2.51 -4.74
CA ILE A 59 4.66 1.09 -4.85
C ILE A 59 3.43 0.92 -5.74
N ARG A 60 2.44 1.82 -5.65
CA ARG A 60 1.27 1.79 -6.54
C ARG A 60 1.65 1.99 -8.01
N LEU A 61 2.64 2.83 -8.29
CA LEU A 61 3.12 3.11 -9.64
C LEU A 61 3.98 1.98 -10.22
N THR A 62 4.70 1.25 -9.37
CA THR A 62 5.60 0.15 -9.79
C THR A 62 4.97 -1.23 -9.73
N ARG A 63 3.85 -1.41 -9.01
CA ARG A 63 3.04 -2.65 -9.04
C ARG A 63 2.50 -2.89 -10.45
N ARG A 64 3.10 -3.85 -11.16
CA ARG A 64 2.68 -4.29 -12.49
C ARG A 64 2.41 -5.79 -12.47
N CYS A 65 1.39 -6.19 -13.20
CA CYS A 65 1.13 -7.59 -13.47
C CYS A 65 2.15 -8.11 -14.50
N GLY A 66 2.67 -9.33 -14.32
CA GLY A 66 3.55 -9.98 -15.30
C GLY A 66 2.84 -10.25 -16.63
N LYS A 67 3.63 -10.54 -17.68
CA LYS A 67 3.11 -10.81 -19.04
C LYS A 67 2.08 -11.95 -19.07
N ASP A 68 2.30 -12.98 -18.26
CA ASP A 68 1.42 -14.16 -18.22
C ASP A 68 0.01 -13.81 -17.74
N HIS A 69 -0.10 -13.01 -16.68
CA HIS A 69 -1.39 -12.52 -16.21
C HIS A 69 -2.05 -11.60 -17.24
N HIS A 70 -1.29 -10.76 -17.93
CA HIS A 70 -1.84 -9.90 -18.96
C HIS A 70 -2.41 -10.71 -20.14
N LYS A 71 -1.71 -11.76 -20.56
CA LYS A 71 -2.15 -12.70 -21.58
C LYS A 71 -3.45 -13.40 -21.16
N ALA A 72 -3.48 -13.97 -19.95
CA ALA A 72 -4.67 -14.64 -19.42
C ALA A 72 -5.89 -13.71 -19.35
N ILE A 73 -5.72 -12.49 -18.84
CA ILE A 73 -6.81 -11.50 -18.80
C ILE A 73 -7.26 -11.12 -20.22
N SER A 74 -6.34 -10.98 -21.17
CA SER A 74 -6.68 -10.66 -22.55
C SER A 74 -7.49 -11.78 -23.23
N GLU A 75 -7.16 -13.04 -22.96
CA GLU A 75 -7.92 -14.21 -23.45
C GLU A 75 -9.32 -14.30 -22.82
N LEU A 76 -9.44 -13.98 -21.52
CA LEU A 76 -10.73 -13.93 -20.82
C LEU A 76 -11.63 -12.78 -21.31
N ILE A 77 -11.05 -11.64 -21.69
CA ILE A 77 -11.79 -10.54 -22.33
C ILE A 77 -12.23 -10.96 -23.74
N LYS A 78 -11.33 -11.55 -24.55
CA LYS A 78 -11.64 -12.01 -25.91
C LYS A 78 -12.75 -13.08 -25.95
N SER A 79 -12.80 -13.94 -24.94
CA SER A 79 -13.85 -14.96 -24.78
C SER A 79 -15.13 -14.44 -24.12
N ASN A 80 -15.24 -13.13 -23.83
CA ASN A 80 -16.37 -12.51 -23.12
C ASN A 80 -16.64 -13.11 -21.72
N THR A 81 -15.63 -13.71 -21.10
CA THR A 81 -15.73 -14.25 -19.73
C THR A 81 -15.58 -13.14 -18.69
N ILE A 82 -14.76 -12.13 -18.97
CA ILE A 82 -14.56 -10.96 -18.10
C ILE A 82 -14.89 -9.69 -18.87
N PHE A 83 -15.69 -8.82 -18.23
CA PHE A 83 -15.95 -7.46 -18.69
C PHE A 83 -15.17 -6.47 -17.84
N LEU A 84 -14.43 -5.58 -18.49
CA LEU A 84 -13.62 -4.56 -17.81
C LEU A 84 -14.25 -3.18 -17.96
N ILE A 85 -14.75 -2.63 -16.84
CA ILE A 85 -15.20 -1.24 -16.77
C ILE A 85 -14.03 -0.37 -16.32
N LYS A 86 -13.47 0.43 -17.24
CA LYS A 86 -12.39 1.36 -16.93
C LYS A 86 -12.94 2.61 -16.24
N GLY A 87 -12.51 2.86 -15.01
CA GLY A 87 -12.85 4.07 -14.28
C GLY A 87 -12.56 3.97 -12.79
N ARG A 88 -12.89 5.03 -12.06
CA ARG A 88 -12.87 5.07 -10.60
C ARG A 88 -14.28 4.88 -10.07
N LEU A 89 -14.53 3.77 -9.38
CA LEU A 89 -15.79 3.54 -8.67
C LEU A 89 -15.99 4.63 -7.61
N LEU A 90 -17.16 5.26 -7.60
CA LEU A 90 -17.58 6.27 -6.63
C LEU A 90 -18.58 5.68 -5.64
N GLU A 91 -19.55 4.91 -6.16
CA GLU A 91 -20.61 4.30 -5.37
C GLU A 91 -21.03 2.97 -5.99
N CYS A 92 -21.46 2.03 -5.13
CA CYS A 92 -22.07 0.77 -5.53
C CYS A 92 -23.25 0.52 -4.60
N LYS A 93 -24.46 0.85 -5.06
CA LYS A 93 -25.69 0.78 -4.28
C LYS A 93 -26.49 -0.44 -4.70
N LYS A 94 -26.96 -1.22 -3.73
CA LYS A 94 -27.87 -2.34 -3.99
C LYS A 94 -29.26 -1.77 -4.26
N GLU A 95 -29.87 -2.14 -5.38
CA GLU A 95 -31.25 -1.72 -5.72
C GLU A 95 -32.25 -2.83 -5.44
N LYS A 96 -31.97 -4.05 -5.92
CA LYS A 96 -32.83 -5.24 -5.78
C LYS A 96 -31.98 -6.48 -5.48
N LYS A 97 -32.61 -7.65 -5.36
CA LYS A 97 -31.91 -8.94 -5.23
C LYS A 97 -30.94 -9.11 -6.42
N ASN A 98 -29.65 -9.25 -6.13
CA ASN A 98 -28.56 -9.37 -7.11
C ASN A 98 -28.44 -8.23 -8.14
N SER A 99 -29.00 -7.05 -7.89
CA SER A 99 -28.87 -5.90 -8.80
C SER A 99 -28.26 -4.70 -8.07
N PHE A 100 -27.22 -4.13 -8.67
CA PHE A 100 -26.47 -3.01 -8.12
C PHE A 100 -26.34 -1.90 -9.15
N LEU A 101 -26.60 -0.67 -8.70
CA LEU A 101 -26.26 0.53 -9.44
C LEU A 101 -24.82 0.93 -9.12
N LEU A 102 -23.97 0.93 -10.14
CA LEU A 102 -22.60 1.41 -10.07
C LEU A 102 -22.54 2.84 -10.55
N LYS A 103 -22.00 3.73 -9.72
CA LYS A 103 -21.63 5.10 -10.11
C LYS A 103 -20.12 5.18 -10.19
N TYR A 104 -19.58 5.54 -11.35
CA TYR A 104 -18.13 5.60 -11.57
C TYR A 104 -17.72 6.78 -12.44
N LYS A 105 -16.48 7.23 -12.23
CA LYS A 105 -15.84 8.31 -12.99
C LYS A 105 -14.93 7.73 -14.07
N THR A 106 -15.17 8.05 -15.33
CA THR A 106 -14.35 7.64 -16.46
C THR A 106 -13.01 8.40 -16.50
N GLU A 107 -12.09 7.95 -17.36
CA GLU A 107 -10.82 8.66 -17.62
C GLU A 107 -11.05 10.09 -18.14
N SER A 108 -12.10 10.30 -18.94
CA SER A 108 -12.56 11.62 -19.40
C SER A 108 -13.25 12.45 -18.30
N LYS A 109 -13.16 12.02 -17.04
CA LYS A 109 -13.75 12.65 -15.85
C LYS A 109 -15.28 12.73 -15.85
N LYS A 110 -15.97 12.10 -16.81
CA LYS A 110 -17.43 12.00 -16.83
C LYS A 110 -17.90 11.00 -15.78
N ILE A 111 -19.04 11.28 -15.17
CA ILE A 111 -19.70 10.34 -14.26
C ILE A 111 -20.65 9.49 -15.11
N LYS A 112 -20.60 8.18 -14.93
CA LYS A 112 -21.53 7.21 -15.52
C LYS A 112 -22.20 6.42 -14.41
N GLU A 113 -23.42 6.01 -14.70
CA GLU A 113 -24.22 5.12 -13.86
C GLU A 113 -24.64 3.92 -14.70
N GLU A 114 -24.52 2.72 -14.11
CA GLU A 114 -24.78 1.47 -14.80
C GLU A 114 -25.33 0.44 -13.82
N ALA A 115 -26.48 -0.16 -14.15
CA ALA A 115 -27.08 -1.21 -13.35
C ALA A 115 -26.54 -2.56 -13.79
N LEU A 116 -25.93 -3.31 -12.87
CA LEU A 116 -25.38 -4.63 -13.13
C LEU A 116 -26.03 -5.69 -12.25
N SER A 117 -26.22 -6.88 -12.82
CA SER A 117 -26.55 -8.08 -12.06
C SER A 117 -25.27 -8.65 -11.43
N ILE A 118 -25.16 -8.60 -10.11
CA ILE A 118 -23.98 -9.01 -9.34
C ILE A 118 -24.40 -9.97 -8.23
N CYS A 119 -23.96 -11.23 -8.33
CA CYS A 119 -24.17 -12.23 -7.29
C CYS A 119 -23.17 -12.10 -6.13
N LYS A 120 -21.92 -11.71 -6.43
CA LYS A 120 -20.84 -11.57 -5.45
C LYS A 120 -19.99 -10.34 -5.75
N LYS A 121 -19.58 -9.65 -4.68
CA LYS A 121 -18.67 -8.50 -4.73
C LYS A 121 -17.37 -8.87 -4.01
N ILE A 122 -16.25 -8.71 -4.69
CA ILE A 122 -14.92 -8.87 -4.11
C ILE A 122 -14.27 -7.49 -4.08
N ASN A 123 -13.98 -6.98 -2.87
CA ASN A 123 -13.34 -5.68 -2.72
C ASN A 123 -11.82 -5.84 -2.70
N CYS A 124 -11.15 -5.36 -3.76
CA CYS A 124 -9.70 -5.40 -3.91
C CYS A 124 -9.05 -4.00 -3.80
N THR A 125 -9.61 -3.08 -3.00
CA THR A 125 -9.10 -1.69 -2.86
C THR A 125 -7.78 -1.57 -2.10
N GLY A 126 -7.23 -2.68 -1.59
CA GLY A 126 -6.00 -2.70 -0.79
C GLY A 126 -6.27 -2.33 0.67
N PHE A 127 -5.32 -1.63 1.28
CA PHE A 127 -5.33 -1.35 2.71
C PHE A 127 -6.38 -0.34 3.14
N GLU A 128 -6.86 -0.54 4.36
CA GLU A 128 -7.73 0.37 5.07
C GLU A 128 -6.91 1.47 5.78
N ASN A 129 -7.53 2.64 5.99
CA ASN A 129 -6.99 3.65 6.89
C ASN A 129 -7.24 3.19 8.35
N LEU A 130 -6.17 3.02 9.12
CA LEU A 130 -6.27 2.52 10.51
C LEU A 130 -7.08 3.46 11.42
N ASN A 131 -7.16 4.76 11.11
CA ASN A 131 -7.98 5.70 11.89
C ASN A 131 -9.49 5.45 11.71
N THR A 132 -9.89 4.80 10.62
CA THR A 132 -11.29 4.50 10.30
C THR A 132 -11.49 3.01 10.08
N THR A 133 -10.75 2.18 10.80
CA THR A 133 -10.73 0.75 10.54
C THR A 133 -12.04 0.04 10.89
N SER A 134 -12.43 -0.91 10.07
CA SER A 134 -13.52 -1.85 10.29
C SER A 134 -13.07 -3.13 11.00
N ASN A 135 -11.77 -3.34 11.19
CA ASN A 135 -11.24 -4.48 11.92
C ASN A 135 -11.48 -4.30 13.43
N THR A 136 -12.30 -5.17 14.01
CA THR A 136 -12.71 -5.09 15.42
C THR A 136 -11.55 -5.12 16.42
N LEU A 137 -10.51 -5.92 16.16
CA LEU A 137 -9.33 -5.98 17.04
C LEU A 137 -8.58 -4.65 17.03
N ILE A 138 -8.24 -4.14 15.84
CA ILE A 138 -7.52 -2.88 15.69
C ILE A 138 -8.34 -1.73 16.28
N TYR A 139 -9.65 -1.68 15.97
CA TYR A 139 -10.56 -0.69 16.53
C TYR A 139 -10.52 -0.69 18.07
N ASN A 140 -10.58 -1.87 18.70
CA ASN A 140 -10.54 -1.98 20.14
C ASN A 140 -9.19 -1.57 20.75
N LEU A 141 -8.06 -1.92 20.11
CA LEU A 141 -6.73 -1.48 20.55
C LEU A 141 -6.60 0.05 20.54
N LEU A 142 -7.10 0.69 19.47
CA LEU A 142 -7.10 2.15 19.33
C LEU A 142 -8.05 2.81 20.33
N LYS A 143 -9.28 2.31 20.45
CA LYS A 143 -10.30 2.83 21.38
C LYS A 143 -9.83 2.79 22.84
N ARG A 144 -9.14 1.71 23.22
CA ARG A 144 -8.55 1.55 24.56
C ARG A 144 -7.22 2.28 24.74
N LYS A 145 -6.75 3.02 23.73
CA LYS A 145 -5.48 3.76 23.72
C LYS A 145 -4.25 2.88 23.98
N LEU A 146 -4.33 1.59 23.67
CA LEU A 146 -3.22 0.65 23.85
C LEU A 146 -2.16 0.81 22.76
N ILE A 147 -2.55 1.40 21.63
CA ILE A 147 -1.67 1.71 20.50
C ILE A 147 -2.17 2.98 19.80
N SER A 148 -1.30 3.63 19.04
CA SER A 148 -1.65 4.79 18.23
C SER A 148 -1.19 4.60 16.79
N VAL A 149 -1.98 5.10 15.84
CA VAL A 149 -1.64 5.10 14.41
C VAL A 149 -0.48 6.08 14.15
N ASN A 150 0.45 5.72 13.26
CA ASN A 150 1.53 6.62 12.84
C ASN A 150 1.07 7.60 11.74
N GLN A 151 1.97 8.47 11.28
CA GLN A 151 1.64 9.50 10.29
C GLN A 151 1.23 8.96 8.91
N SER A 152 1.55 7.70 8.59
CA SER A 152 1.12 7.08 7.33
C SER A 152 -0.36 6.71 7.31
N SER A 153 -1.02 6.69 8.48
CA SER A 153 -2.37 6.15 8.68
C SER A 153 -2.54 4.66 8.33
N ARG A 154 -1.46 3.94 8.07
CA ARG A 154 -1.43 2.54 7.61
C ARG A 154 -0.63 1.61 8.51
N GLY A 155 0.09 2.16 9.47
CA GLY A 155 0.82 1.41 10.48
C GLY A 155 0.74 2.08 11.84
N PHE A 156 1.35 1.46 12.84
CA PHE A 156 1.34 1.94 14.21
C PHE A 156 2.60 2.74 14.56
N LYS A 157 2.46 3.60 15.58
CA LYS A 157 3.56 4.30 16.21
C LYS A 157 4.17 3.37 17.26
N LEU A 158 5.40 2.95 16.98
CA LEU A 158 6.14 1.97 17.75
C LEU A 158 7.50 2.56 18.14
N ASP A 159 8.13 1.99 19.16
CA ASP A 159 9.51 2.28 19.52
C ASP A 159 10.51 1.49 18.66
N LYS A 160 11.81 1.59 19.00
CA LYS A 160 12.89 0.91 18.28
C LYS A 160 12.83 -0.62 18.32
N HIS A 161 12.04 -1.20 19.23
CA HIS A 161 11.84 -2.64 19.42
C HIS A 161 10.53 -3.14 18.81
N PHE A 162 9.86 -2.32 17.99
CA PHE A 162 8.53 -2.58 17.45
C PHE A 162 7.44 -2.74 18.51
N GLN A 163 7.65 -2.20 19.72
CA GLN A 163 6.66 -2.18 20.78
C GLN A 163 5.80 -0.92 20.69
N SER A 164 4.54 -1.01 21.11
CA SER A 164 3.66 0.15 21.27
C SER A 164 4.29 1.18 22.21
N THR A 165 4.33 2.43 21.76
CA THR A 165 4.73 3.58 22.59
C THR A 165 3.74 3.90 23.72
N LYS A 166 2.58 3.21 23.77
CA LYS A 166 1.51 3.44 24.75
C LYS A 166 1.36 2.32 25.76
N THR A 167 1.84 1.11 25.46
CA THR A 167 1.59 -0.07 26.29
C THR A 167 2.77 -1.02 26.19
N LYS A 168 3.29 -1.43 27.35
CA LYS A 168 4.34 -2.44 27.44
C LYS A 168 3.83 -3.80 26.97
N ASN A 169 4.73 -4.65 26.46
CA ASN A 169 4.43 -6.02 26.04
C ASN A 169 3.42 -6.12 24.87
N LEU A 170 3.16 -5.03 24.16
CA LEU A 170 2.37 -5.02 22.93
C LEU A 170 3.29 -4.75 21.74
N TYR A 171 3.61 -5.79 20.98
CA TYR A 171 4.50 -5.72 19.83
C TYR A 171 3.73 -5.88 18.52
N VAL A 172 4.29 -5.32 17.44
CA VAL A 172 3.67 -5.36 16.11
C VAL A 172 4.67 -5.85 15.08
N MET A 173 4.21 -6.73 14.19
CA MET A 173 4.98 -7.21 13.04
C MET A 173 4.11 -7.22 11.78
N GLY A 174 4.76 -7.31 10.62
CA GLY A 174 4.08 -7.43 9.34
C GLY A 174 3.65 -6.08 8.74
N PRO A 175 2.57 -6.06 7.92
CA PRO A 175 2.14 -4.86 7.19
C PRO A 175 1.84 -3.63 8.06
N LEU A 176 1.54 -3.82 9.34
CA LEU A 176 1.26 -2.76 10.29
C LEU A 176 2.52 -1.98 10.74
N LEU A 177 3.71 -2.38 10.27
CA LEU A 177 4.95 -1.61 10.33
C LEU A 177 5.07 -0.55 9.23
N SER A 178 4.07 -0.42 8.35
CA SER A 178 4.08 0.59 7.29
C SER A 178 4.21 2.01 7.85
N GLY A 179 5.17 2.78 7.34
CA GLY A 179 5.51 4.11 7.85
C GLY A 179 6.39 4.11 9.10
N PHE A 180 6.94 2.95 9.51
CA PHE A 180 7.89 2.87 10.61
C PHE A 180 9.24 3.47 10.20
N PHE A 181 9.78 4.33 11.07
CA PHE A 181 10.97 5.11 10.79
C PHE A 181 11.81 5.29 12.03
N ASN A 182 13.06 4.83 11.98
CA ASN A 182 14.11 5.13 12.94
C ASN A 182 15.49 5.11 12.24
N THR A 183 16.57 5.16 13.01
CA THR A 183 17.94 5.14 12.49
C THR A 183 18.27 3.88 11.69
N ASN A 184 17.69 2.74 12.06
CA ASN A 184 18.02 1.41 11.51
C ASN A 184 17.04 0.98 10.42
N PHE A 185 15.79 1.44 10.49
CA PHE A 185 14.69 0.98 9.65
C PHE A 185 13.89 2.14 9.10
N LYS A 186 13.73 2.15 7.78
CA LYS A 186 12.97 3.14 7.01
C LYS A 186 11.94 2.38 6.17
N LEU A 187 10.82 2.00 6.80
CA LEU A 187 9.87 1.03 6.26
C LEU A 187 8.64 1.74 5.69
N TRP A 188 8.67 2.08 4.40
CA TRP A 188 7.47 2.62 3.74
C TRP A 188 6.43 1.56 3.41
N TYR A 189 6.84 0.29 3.30
CA TYR A 189 5.97 -0.81 2.89
C TYR A 189 6.54 -2.19 3.28
N VAL A 190 5.70 -3.03 3.88
CA VAL A 190 6.09 -4.35 4.43
C VAL A 190 5.02 -5.41 4.10
N GLU A 191 5.04 -5.94 2.87
CA GLU A 191 4.23 -7.13 2.51
C GLU A 191 5.09 -8.32 2.06
N SER A 192 6.39 -8.14 1.81
CA SER A 192 7.24 -9.25 1.39
C SER A 192 7.46 -10.22 2.55
N ASN A 193 7.16 -11.51 2.33
CA ASN A 193 7.42 -12.57 3.31
C ASN A 193 8.87 -12.57 3.78
N SER A 194 9.84 -12.39 2.87
CA SER A 194 11.27 -12.36 3.24
C SER A 194 11.60 -11.20 4.18
N ARG A 195 11.00 -10.02 3.94
CA ARG A 195 11.18 -8.85 4.82
C ARG A 195 10.49 -9.06 6.16
N ILE A 196 9.32 -9.67 6.18
CA ILE A 196 8.59 -9.97 7.41
C ILE A 196 9.39 -10.97 8.26
N LEU A 197 9.95 -12.02 7.65
CA LEU A 197 10.78 -13.01 8.35
C LEU A 197 12.02 -12.36 8.97
N PHE A 198 12.75 -11.57 8.19
CA PHE A 198 13.91 -10.82 8.68
C PHE A 198 13.56 -9.90 9.87
N LEU A 199 12.47 -9.12 9.75
CA LEU A 199 12.03 -8.25 10.85
C LEU A 199 11.52 -9.05 12.06
N SER A 200 10.96 -10.24 11.84
CA SER A 200 10.48 -11.13 12.91
C SER A 200 11.63 -11.64 13.78
N GLU A 201 12.79 -11.91 13.18
CA GLU A 201 14.00 -12.30 13.93
C GLU A 201 14.48 -11.17 14.85
N ILE A 202 14.54 -9.94 14.34
CA ILE A 202 14.91 -8.76 15.13
C ILE A 202 13.92 -8.52 16.28
N LEU A 203 12.62 -8.71 16.01
CA LEU A 203 11.58 -8.61 17.04
C LEU A 203 11.74 -9.70 18.09
N ALA A 204 11.99 -10.94 17.70
CA ALA A 204 12.15 -12.05 18.63
C ALA A 204 13.29 -11.77 19.63
N ASN A 205 14.44 -11.31 19.14
CA ASN A 205 15.56 -10.91 20.00
C ASN A 205 15.17 -9.76 20.93
N SER A 206 14.48 -8.73 20.42
CA SER A 206 14.00 -7.61 21.25
C SER A 206 13.02 -8.03 22.35
N ILE A 207 12.20 -9.06 22.09
CA ILE A 207 11.29 -9.62 23.10
C ILE A 207 12.09 -10.35 24.17
N ILE A 208 13.02 -11.23 23.78
CA ILE A 208 13.86 -11.99 24.70
C ILE A 208 14.63 -11.04 25.62
N ASP A 209 15.29 -10.02 25.06
CA ASP A 209 16.06 -9.05 25.82
C ASP A 209 15.19 -8.27 26.82
N ASN A 210 13.96 -7.92 26.45
CA ASN A 210 13.02 -7.20 27.33
C ASN A 210 12.39 -8.08 28.43
N PHE A 211 12.44 -9.42 28.29
CA PHE A 211 11.93 -10.35 29.31
C PHE A 211 13.03 -10.84 30.26
N LEU A 212 14.29 -10.80 29.84
CA LEU A 212 15.44 -11.17 30.67
C LEU A 212 15.97 -10.02 31.54
N HIS A 213 15.45 -8.81 31.36
CA HIS A 213 15.80 -7.59 32.10
C HIS A 213 14.55 -6.87 32.64
#